data_AF-A0A497R0S4-F1
#
_entry.id   AF-A0A497R0S4-F1
#
_cell.length_a   1.000
_cell.length_b   1.000
_cell.length_c   1.000
_cell.angle_alpha   90.00
_cell.angle_beta   90.00
_cell.angle_gamma   90.00
#
_symmetry.space_group_name_H-M   'P 1'
#
loop_
_entity.id
_entity.type
_entity.pdbx_description
1 polymer ?
#
loop_
_entity_poly.entity_id
_entity_poly.type
_entity_poly.pdbx_seq_one_letter_code
_entity_poly.pdbx_strand_id
1 'polypeptide(L)'
;MSQKKIHHTKIADIQQAIDVAIEFLEAYNYHLSPITAEELVAYFEGEAPSGDSIELEMVLQSKWLLLHELVELCELKRRGFTITAELLLSHPEDVFRCHLIATACELEIADKEGDDLWIQKRLQDVQQWLEESTLKADLKEKCLQLLQKYADKNHLVE
;
A
#
# COMPACT_ATOMS: atom_id res chain seq x y z
N MET A 1 7.66 -16.23 -24.05
CA MET A 1 8.61 -16.07 -22.92
C MET A 1 8.84 -14.59 -22.75
N SER A 2 8.01 -13.92 -21.95
CA SER A 2 8.18 -12.49 -21.67
C SER A 2 9.44 -12.29 -20.85
N GLN A 3 10.37 -11.52 -21.40
CA GLN A 3 11.52 -11.04 -20.65
C GLN A 3 11.00 -10.04 -19.62
N LYS A 4 10.96 -10.44 -18.33
CA LYS A 4 10.82 -9.47 -17.22
C LYS A 4 11.96 -8.46 -17.40
N LYS A 5 11.61 -7.18 -17.61
CA LYS A 5 12.58 -6.10 -17.75
C LYS A 5 13.42 -6.06 -16.49
N ILE A 6 14.73 -6.08 -16.66
CA ILE A 6 15.73 -6.06 -15.59
C ILE A 6 15.61 -4.72 -14.86
N HIS A 7 15.33 -4.77 -13.56
CA HIS A 7 15.36 -3.64 -12.64
C HIS A 7 16.71 -2.91 -12.72
N HIS A 8 16.72 -1.66 -13.17
CA HIS A 8 17.95 -0.83 -13.22
C HIS A 8 18.14 0.03 -11.96
N THR A 9 17.20 -0.02 -11.01
CA THR A 9 17.30 0.72 -9.75
C THR A 9 18.23 -0.04 -8.80
N LYS A 10 19.24 0.65 -8.26
CA LYS A 10 20.18 0.02 -7.34
C LYS A 10 19.51 -0.15 -5.98
N ILE A 11 19.82 -1.24 -5.28
CA ILE A 11 19.38 -1.49 -3.90
C ILE A 11 19.65 -0.29 -2.98
N ALA A 12 20.79 0.39 -3.14
CA ALA A 12 21.11 1.58 -2.36
C ALA A 12 20.13 2.75 -2.60
N ASP A 13 19.68 2.95 -3.84
CA ASP A 13 18.73 4.01 -4.19
C ASP A 13 17.34 3.68 -3.61
N ILE A 14 16.96 2.39 -3.64
CA ILE A 14 15.73 1.89 -3.02
C ILE A 14 15.79 2.11 -1.51
N GLN A 15 16.89 1.74 -0.86
CA GLN A 15 17.05 1.93 0.58
C GLN A 15 16.96 3.40 0.97
N GLN A 16 17.58 4.30 0.18
CA GLN A 16 17.47 5.73 0.42
C GLN A 16 16.01 6.22 0.32
N ALA A 17 15.24 5.74 -0.66
CA ALA A 17 13.84 6.09 -0.77
C ALA A 17 13.02 5.58 0.42
N ILE A 18 13.32 4.37 0.92
CA ILE A 18 12.71 3.81 2.14
C ILE A 18 13.03 4.69 3.35
N ASP A 19 14.29 5.06 3.54
CA ASP A 19 14.71 5.86 4.69
C ASP A 19 13.98 7.22 4.72
N VAL A 20 13.90 7.90 3.58
CA VAL A 20 13.15 9.17 3.44
C VAL A 20 11.65 8.98 3.72
N ALA A 21 11.06 7.89 3.25
CA ALA A 21 9.64 7.60 3.51
C ALA A 21 9.38 7.28 4.99
N ILE A 22 10.29 6.57 5.66
CA ILE A 22 10.20 6.30 7.10
C ILE A 22 10.29 7.60 7.89
N GLU A 23 11.26 8.47 7.61
CA GLU A 23 11.37 9.78 8.27
C GLU A 23 10.08 10.60 8.11
N PHE A 24 9.46 10.55 6.93
CA PHE A 24 8.18 11.21 6.68
C PHE A 24 7.04 10.60 7.52
N LEU A 25 6.94 9.26 7.62
CA LEU A 25 5.94 8.60 8.47
C LEU A 25 6.12 8.93 9.96
N GLU A 26 7.37 9.02 10.42
CA GLU A 26 7.68 9.37 11.80
C GLU A 26 7.21 10.78 12.17
N ALA A 27 7.27 11.74 11.24
CA ALA A 27 6.71 13.08 11.44
C ALA A 27 5.19 13.05 11.69
N TYR A 28 4.51 11.99 11.27
CA TYR A 28 3.09 11.73 11.50
C TYR A 28 2.80 10.78 12.67
N ASN A 29 3.82 10.44 13.48
CA ASN A 29 3.78 9.46 14.57
C ASN A 29 3.47 8.02 14.11
N TYR A 30 3.76 7.71 12.85
CA TYR A 30 3.69 6.34 12.32
C TYR A 30 5.09 5.71 12.37
N HIS A 31 5.32 4.88 13.38
CA HIS A 31 6.58 4.15 13.54
C HIS A 31 6.50 2.78 12.88
N LEU A 32 7.27 2.60 11.81
CA LEU A 32 7.35 1.31 11.13
C LEU A 32 8.44 0.43 11.75
N SER A 33 8.19 -0.88 11.69
CA SER A 33 9.27 -1.86 11.84
C SER A 33 10.22 -1.72 10.64
N PRO A 34 11.54 -1.93 10.82
CA PRO A 34 12.49 -1.82 9.73
C PRO A 34 12.10 -2.70 8.53
N ILE A 35 12.06 -2.10 7.35
CA ILE A 35 11.92 -2.77 6.05
C ILE A 35 13.21 -2.54 5.27
N THR A 36 13.76 -3.61 4.68
CA THR A 36 14.94 -3.48 3.82
C THR A 36 14.55 -3.35 2.35
N ALA A 37 15.44 -2.76 1.55
CA ALA A 37 15.28 -2.71 0.10
C ALA A 37 15.10 -4.10 -0.52
N GLU A 38 15.78 -5.14 -0.01
CA GLU A 38 15.63 -6.51 -0.48
C GLU A 38 14.25 -7.08 -0.17
N GLU A 39 13.67 -6.78 1.00
CA GLU A 39 12.29 -7.20 1.33
C GLU A 39 11.28 -6.56 0.38
N LEU A 40 11.44 -5.26 0.09
CA LEU A 40 10.58 -4.56 -0.87
C LEU A 40 10.73 -5.13 -2.28
N VAL A 41 11.96 -5.39 -2.75
CA VAL A 41 12.20 -6.02 -4.06
C VAL A 41 11.57 -7.42 -4.11
N ALA A 42 11.80 -8.26 -3.10
CA ALA A 42 11.26 -9.62 -3.06
C ALA A 42 9.73 -9.63 -3.10
N TYR A 43 9.07 -8.67 -2.45
CA TYR A 43 7.62 -8.53 -2.52
C TYR A 43 7.12 -8.24 -3.94
N PHE A 44 7.80 -7.33 -4.64
CA PHE A 44 7.46 -6.91 -6.01
C PHE A 44 7.87 -7.91 -7.10
N GLU A 45 8.78 -8.83 -6.81
CA GLU A 45 9.07 -9.96 -7.69
C GLU A 45 7.92 -10.99 -7.74
N GLY A 46 7.03 -10.93 -6.75
CA GLY A 46 5.85 -11.77 -6.60
C GLY A 46 4.79 -11.59 -7.69
N GLU A 47 4.04 -12.66 -7.94
CA GLU A 47 2.89 -12.63 -8.85
C GLU A 47 1.64 -12.18 -8.08
N ALA A 48 1.00 -11.12 -8.53
CA ALA A 48 -0.29 -10.69 -8.01
C ALA A 48 -1.41 -11.64 -8.51
N PRO A 49 -2.36 -12.08 -7.65
CA PRO A 49 -3.48 -12.93 -8.07
C PRO A 49 -4.33 -12.35 -9.20
N SER A 50 -4.43 -11.02 -9.30
CA SER A 50 -5.19 -10.29 -10.32
C SER A 50 -4.47 -10.20 -11.67
N GLY A 51 -3.16 -10.51 -11.72
CA GLY A 51 -2.33 -10.33 -12.92
C GLY A 51 -1.91 -8.89 -13.21
N ASP A 52 -2.54 -7.91 -12.55
CA ASP A 52 -2.11 -6.51 -12.55
C ASP A 52 -1.01 -6.32 -11.49
N SER A 53 0.20 -6.01 -11.95
CA SER A 53 1.31 -5.64 -11.06
C SER A 53 1.71 -4.19 -11.33
N ILE A 54 1.60 -3.35 -10.30
CA ILE A 54 2.29 -2.07 -10.33
C ILE A 54 3.80 -2.30 -10.26
N GLU A 55 4.56 -1.68 -11.16
CA GLU A 55 6.02 -1.85 -11.19
C GLU A 55 6.66 -1.10 -10.00
N LEU A 56 7.68 -1.69 -9.39
CA LEU A 56 8.41 -1.09 -8.26
C LEU A 56 8.93 0.31 -8.61
N GLU A 57 9.38 0.52 -9.84
CA GLU A 57 9.82 1.83 -10.33
C GLU A 57 8.72 2.90 -10.27
N MET A 58 7.45 2.53 -10.50
CA MET A 58 6.32 3.45 -10.37
C MET A 58 6.04 3.77 -8.90
N VAL A 59 6.17 2.77 -8.03
CA VAL A 59 6.03 2.95 -6.57
C VAL A 59 7.09 3.91 -6.05
N LEU A 60 8.35 3.73 -6.43
CA LEU A 60 9.46 4.59 -6.00
C LEU A 60 9.32 6.05 -6.48
N GLN A 61 8.56 6.30 -7.56
CA GLN A 61 8.29 7.65 -8.07
C GLN A 61 7.09 8.33 -7.41
N SER A 62 6.31 7.59 -6.62
CA SER A 62 5.11 8.10 -5.96
C SER A 62 5.27 8.02 -4.45
N LYS A 63 5.32 9.19 -3.80
CA LYS A 63 5.41 9.28 -2.34
C LYS A 63 4.34 8.41 -1.66
N TRP A 64 3.11 8.49 -2.15
CA TRP A 64 1.98 7.81 -1.54
C TRP A 64 2.01 6.30 -1.73
N LEU A 65 2.34 5.83 -2.94
CA LEU A 65 2.48 4.41 -3.17
C LEU A 65 3.62 3.82 -2.33
N LEU A 66 4.78 4.47 -2.28
CA LEU A 66 5.88 3.97 -1.45
C LEU A 66 5.49 3.90 0.03
N LEU A 67 4.84 4.93 0.56
CA LEU A 67 4.36 4.93 1.95
C LEU A 67 3.36 3.80 2.19
N HIS A 68 2.43 3.59 1.26
CA HIS A 68 1.46 2.50 1.32
C HIS A 68 2.16 1.15 1.39
N GLU A 69 3.07 0.85 0.47
CA GLU A 69 3.75 -0.44 0.43
C GLU A 69 4.57 -0.70 1.71
N LEU A 70 5.25 0.33 2.23
CA LEU A 70 6.03 0.18 3.47
C LEU A 70 5.15 -0.08 4.70
N VAL A 71 4.00 0.59 4.80
CA VAL A 71 3.03 0.31 5.86
C VAL A 71 2.51 -1.13 5.70
N GLU A 72 2.13 -1.54 4.49
CA GLU A 72 1.61 -2.87 4.21
C GLU A 72 2.60 -3.98 4.62
N LEU A 73 3.87 -3.85 4.20
CA LEU A 73 4.93 -4.78 4.57
C LEU A 73 5.20 -4.80 6.08
N CYS A 74 5.17 -3.63 6.72
CA CYS A 74 5.33 -3.56 8.18
C CYS A 74 4.18 -4.26 8.91
N GLU A 75 2.93 -4.09 8.45
CA GLU A 75 1.76 -4.77 9.01
C GLU A 75 1.87 -6.30 8.86
N LEU A 76 2.32 -6.76 7.70
CA LEU A 76 2.58 -8.17 7.42
C LEU A 76 3.63 -8.74 8.37
N LYS A 77 4.77 -8.06 8.54
CA LYS A 77 5.81 -8.48 9.50
C LYS A 77 5.30 -8.49 10.93
N ARG A 78 4.51 -7.50 11.35
CA ARG A 78 3.93 -7.44 12.70
C ARG A 78 2.98 -8.60 12.99
N ARG A 79 2.34 -9.13 11.94
CA ARG A 79 1.49 -10.32 12.00
C ARG A 79 2.28 -11.64 11.94
N GLY A 80 3.61 -11.58 11.82
CA GLY A 80 4.49 -12.73 11.84
C GLY A 80 4.77 -13.33 10.45
N PHE A 81 4.43 -12.62 9.37
CA PHE A 81 4.77 -13.07 8.02
C PHE A 81 6.21 -12.72 7.66
N THR A 82 6.86 -13.63 6.95
CA THR A 82 8.12 -13.37 6.24
C THR A 82 7.77 -12.80 4.86
N ILE A 83 8.41 -11.71 4.47
CA ILE A 83 8.19 -11.09 3.16
C ILE A 83 8.86 -11.94 2.08
N THR A 84 8.06 -12.53 1.20
CA THR A 84 8.52 -13.31 0.04
C THR A 84 7.63 -13.03 -1.17
N ALA A 85 8.10 -13.41 -2.36
CA ALA A 85 7.40 -13.24 -3.63
C ALA A 85 6.05 -13.99 -3.69
N GLU A 86 5.89 -15.07 -2.92
CA GLU A 86 4.69 -15.91 -2.91
C GLU A 86 3.61 -15.41 -1.94
N LEU A 87 3.87 -14.36 -1.17
CA LEU A 87 2.99 -13.93 -0.08
C LEU A 87 1.60 -13.52 -0.61
N LEU A 88 1.56 -12.83 -1.75
CA LEU A 88 0.33 -12.41 -2.43
C LEU A 88 -0.57 -13.60 -2.81
N LEU A 89 0.02 -14.73 -3.21
CA LEU A 89 -0.70 -15.94 -3.63
C LEU A 89 -1.05 -16.85 -2.46
N SER A 90 -0.15 -16.96 -1.49
CA SER A 90 -0.28 -17.89 -0.36
C SER A 90 -1.19 -17.36 0.74
N HIS A 91 -1.26 -16.03 0.92
CA HIS A 91 -2.02 -15.37 1.99
C HIS A 91 -2.80 -14.13 1.48
N PRO A 92 -3.59 -14.24 0.39
CA PRO A 92 -4.21 -13.10 -0.27
C PRO A 92 -5.13 -12.28 0.66
N GLU A 93 -5.81 -12.94 1.59
CA GLU A 93 -6.71 -12.25 2.53
C GLU A 93 -5.96 -11.43 3.59
N ASP A 94 -4.85 -11.95 4.12
CA ASP A 94 -4.05 -11.25 5.12
C ASP A 94 -3.27 -10.10 4.48
N VAL A 95 -2.79 -10.29 3.26
CA VAL A 95 -2.27 -9.21 2.41
C VAL A 95 -3.33 -8.14 2.23
N PHE A 96 -4.54 -8.49 1.77
CA PHE A 96 -5.59 -7.49 1.55
C PHE A 96 -6.00 -6.78 2.85
N ARG A 97 -5.98 -7.48 3.99
CA ARG A 97 -6.21 -6.85 5.29
C ARG A 97 -5.12 -5.83 5.64
N CYS A 98 -3.86 -6.13 5.37
CA CYS A 98 -2.75 -5.20 5.55
C CYS A 98 -2.83 -4.04 4.55
N HIS A 99 -3.25 -4.32 3.31
CA HIS A 99 -3.52 -3.33 2.27
C HIS A 99 -4.52 -2.28 2.73
N LEU A 100 -5.64 -2.69 3.33
CA LEU A 100 -6.63 -1.75 3.86
C LEU A 100 -6.11 -0.91 5.03
N ILE A 101 -5.20 -1.45 5.84
CA ILE A 101 -4.54 -0.68 6.91
C ILE A 101 -3.60 0.36 6.30
N ALA A 102 -2.79 -0.04 5.31
CA ALA A 102 -1.92 0.86 4.57
C ALA A 102 -2.71 1.98 3.87
N THR A 103 -3.82 1.65 3.20
CA THR A 103 -4.72 2.63 2.59
C THR A 103 -5.30 3.59 3.62
N ALA A 104 -5.72 3.10 4.79
CA ALA A 104 -6.25 3.97 5.85
C ALA A 104 -5.21 4.98 6.35
N CYS A 105 -3.97 4.52 6.54
CA CYS A 105 -2.82 5.34 6.94
C CYS A 105 -2.46 6.37 5.85
N GLU A 106 -2.28 5.91 4.61
CA GLU A 106 -1.98 6.73 3.44
C GLU A 106 -3.00 7.85 3.27
N LEU A 107 -4.29 7.52 3.31
CA LEU A 107 -5.37 8.50 3.20
C LEU A 107 -5.39 9.50 4.36
N GLU A 108 -5.08 9.07 5.58
CA GLU A 108 -5.02 9.99 6.73
C GLU A 108 -3.86 10.99 6.60
N ILE A 109 -2.71 10.56 6.10
CA ILE A 109 -1.56 11.43 5.91
C ILE A 109 -1.79 12.35 4.70
N ALA A 110 -2.34 11.84 3.59
CA ALA A 110 -2.74 12.64 2.43
C ALA A 110 -3.72 13.75 2.80
N ASP A 111 -4.66 13.44 3.69
CA ASP A 111 -5.63 14.39 4.22
C ASP A 111 -4.99 15.50 5.06
N LYS A 112 -3.99 15.17 5.88
CA LYS A 112 -3.22 16.18 6.64
C LYS A 112 -2.33 17.04 5.76
N GLU A 113 -1.85 16.48 4.65
CA GLU A 113 -1.03 17.17 3.64
C GLU A 113 -1.88 17.97 2.63
N GLY A 114 -3.21 17.82 2.66
CA GLY A 114 -4.13 18.49 1.73
C GLY A 114 -4.07 17.98 0.29
N ASP A 115 -3.68 16.72 0.07
CA ASP A 115 -3.61 16.11 -1.26
C ASP A 115 -4.96 15.47 -1.66
N ASP A 116 -5.94 16.33 -1.93
CA ASP A 116 -7.30 15.91 -2.29
C ASP A 116 -7.35 15.08 -3.57
N LEU A 117 -6.43 15.33 -4.52
CA LEU A 117 -6.36 14.59 -5.77
C LEU A 117 -5.97 13.13 -5.52
N TRP A 118 -4.98 12.91 -4.64
CA TRP A 118 -4.60 11.57 -4.25
C TRP A 118 -5.74 10.85 -3.50
N ILE A 119 -6.38 11.54 -2.56
CA ILE A 119 -7.52 10.99 -1.79
C ILE A 119 -8.63 10.56 -2.75
N GLN A 120 -9.04 11.42 -3.69
CA GLN A 120 -10.09 11.10 -4.66
C GLN A 120 -9.72 9.87 -5.50
N LYS A 121 -8.49 9.82 -6.02
CA LYS A 121 -8.00 8.67 -6.79
C LYS A 121 -8.08 7.38 -5.96
N ARG A 122 -7.54 7.40 -4.74
CA ARG A 122 -7.52 6.21 -3.89
C ARG A 122 -8.92 5.75 -3.48
N LEU A 123 -9.85 6.66 -3.23
CA LEU A 123 -11.26 6.31 -2.94
C LEU A 123 -11.95 5.66 -4.15
N GLN A 124 -11.58 6.02 -5.38
CA GLN A 124 -12.06 5.33 -6.58
C GLN A 124 -11.50 3.90 -6.66
N ASP A 125 -10.25 3.67 -6.26
CA ASP A 125 -9.69 2.32 -6.16
C ASP A 125 -10.46 1.50 -5.11
N VAL A 126 -10.72 2.08 -3.92
CA VAL A 126 -11.50 1.43 -2.85
C VAL A 126 -12.91 1.03 -3.31
N GLN A 127 -13.56 1.86 -4.14
CA GLN A 127 -14.85 1.53 -4.74
C GLN A 127 -14.75 0.33 -5.68
N GLN A 128 -13.72 0.28 -6.53
CA GLN A 128 -13.50 -0.84 -7.44
C GLN A 128 -13.26 -2.15 -6.66
N TRP A 129 -12.54 -2.12 -5.54
CA TRP A 129 -12.33 -3.33 -4.72
C TRP A 129 -13.62 -3.93 -4.17
N LEU A 130 -14.68 -3.14 -3.98
CA LEU A 130 -15.98 -3.65 -3.53
C LEU A 130 -16.69 -4.51 -4.60
N GLU A 131 -16.32 -4.32 -5.88
CA GLU A 131 -16.86 -5.10 -7.00
C GLU A 131 -16.26 -6.51 -7.06
N GLU A 132 -15.16 -6.76 -6.35
CA GLU A 132 -14.51 -8.07 -6.27
C GLU A 132 -15.43 -9.11 -5.61
N SER A 133 -15.81 -10.11 -6.41
CA SER A 133 -16.76 -11.15 -6.00
C SER A 133 -16.21 -12.04 -4.87
N THR A 134 -14.89 -12.14 -4.75
CA THR A 134 -14.17 -12.98 -3.78
C THR A 134 -13.89 -12.27 -2.45
N LEU A 135 -14.11 -10.96 -2.37
CA LEU A 135 -13.80 -10.19 -1.18
C LEU A 135 -14.74 -10.54 -0.01
N LYS A 136 -14.16 -10.91 1.13
CA LYS A 136 -14.90 -11.31 2.34
C LYS A 136 -15.71 -10.16 2.94
N ALA A 137 -16.77 -10.51 3.66
CA ALA A 137 -17.72 -9.54 4.23
C ALA A 137 -17.06 -8.56 5.21
N ASP A 138 -16.14 -9.03 6.06
CA ASP A 138 -15.40 -8.19 7.01
C ASP A 138 -14.50 -7.16 6.30
N LEU A 139 -13.87 -7.57 5.20
CA LEU A 139 -13.03 -6.69 4.38
C LEU A 139 -13.87 -5.70 3.56
N LYS A 140 -15.03 -6.12 3.03
CA LYS A 140 -16.01 -5.23 2.39
C LYS A 140 -16.48 -4.14 3.35
N GLU A 141 -16.79 -4.51 4.59
CA GLU A 141 -17.20 -3.54 5.61
C GLU A 141 -16.09 -2.50 5.86
N LYS A 142 -14.82 -2.92 5.88
CA LYS A 142 -13.68 -2.01 6.04
C LYS A 142 -13.54 -1.03 4.88
N CYS A 143 -13.71 -1.47 3.63
CA CYS A 143 -13.76 -0.58 2.48
C CYS A 143 -14.90 0.45 2.61
N LEU A 144 -16.10 0.01 2.99
CA LEU A 144 -17.25 0.90 3.20
C LEU A 144 -17.01 1.91 4.32
N GLN A 145 -16.36 1.50 5.42
CA GLN A 145 -15.98 2.40 6.51
C GLN A 145 -15.01 3.49 6.03
N LEU A 146 -14.04 3.16 5.16
CA LEU A 146 -13.14 4.13 4.56
C LEU A 146 -13.91 5.12 3.68
N LEU A 147 -14.77 4.64 2.79
CA LEU A 147 -15.57 5.50 1.92
C LEU A 147 -16.48 6.43 2.73
N GLN A 148 -17.15 5.92 3.76
CA GLN A 148 -18.05 6.71 4.60
C GLN A 148 -17.30 7.82 5.33
N LYS A 149 -16.12 7.53 5.90
CA LYS A 149 -15.27 8.52 6.59
C LYS A 149 -15.02 9.76 5.73
N TYR A 150 -14.71 9.57 4.44
CA TYR A 150 -14.41 10.67 3.52
C TYR A 150 -15.66 11.27 2.87
N ALA A 151 -16.77 10.52 2.76
CA ALA A 151 -18.06 11.06 2.36
C ALA A 151 -18.60 12.06 3.40
N ASP A 152 -18.58 11.70 4.69
CA ASP A 152 -19.03 12.58 5.78
C ASP A 152 -18.18 13.85 5.85
N LYS A 153 -16.87 13.73 5.60
CA LYS A 153 -15.97 14.88 5.61
C LYS A 153 -16.31 15.89 4.51
N ASN A 154 -16.65 15.43 3.31
CA ASN A 154 -17.06 16.32 2.21
C ASN A 154 -18.39 17.04 2.50
N HIS A 155 -19.23 16.54 3.40
CA HIS A 155 -20.46 17.21 3.84
C HIS A 155 -20.24 18.21 5.00
N LEU A 156 -19.04 18.26 5.59
CA LEU A 156 -18.67 19.21 6.65
C LEU A 156 -17.95 20.46 6.12
N VAL A 157 -17.72 20.52 4.80
CA VAL A 157 -17.10 21.65 4.10
C VAL A 157 -18.14 22.30 3.18
N GLU A 158 -19.22 22.81 3.79
CA GLU A 158 -20.16 23.77 3.18
C GLU A 158 -20.23 25.06 4.02
#